data_AF-A0A2P2KY58-F1
#
_entry.id   AF-A0A2P2KY58-F1
#
_cell.length_a   1.000
_cell.length_b   1.000
_cell.length_c   1.000
_cell.angle_alpha   90.00
_cell.angle_beta   90.00
_cell.angle_gamma   90.00
#
_symmetry.space_group_name_H-M   'P 1'
#
loop_
_entity.id
_entity.type
_entity.pdbx_description
1 polymer ?
#
loop_
_entity_poly.entity_id
_entity_poly.type
_entity_poly.pdbx_seq_one_letter_code
_entity_poly.pdbx_strand_id
1 'polypeptide(L)'
;MNKLAQKAFCSWVRAYTAHRGELKRIFMVKKLHLGHVAKSFALKQQPSLLGKSFQGQSKKRKMDEKQKGRSKKRNVGTKTLV
;
A
#
# COMPACT_ATOMS: atom_id res chain seq x y z
N MET A 1 -5.49 -12.83 14.31
CA MET A 1 -5.63 -11.45 13.79
C MET A 1 -6.31 -11.49 12.42
N ASN A 2 -7.39 -10.74 12.23
CA ASN A 2 -8.14 -10.71 10.96
C ASN A 2 -7.35 -9.98 9.86
N LYS A 3 -6.56 -10.75 9.10
CA LYS A 3 -5.70 -10.25 7.99
C LYS A 3 -6.50 -9.50 6.92
N LEU A 4 -7.78 -9.87 6.71
CA LEU A 4 -8.65 -9.24 5.73
C LEU A 4 -9.03 -7.81 6.14
N ALA A 5 -9.43 -7.62 7.40
CA ALA A 5 -9.74 -6.31 7.97
C ALA A 5 -8.55 -5.35 7.92
N GLN A 6 -7.33 -5.86 8.20
CA GLN A 6 -6.11 -5.06 8.09
C GLN A 6 -5.83 -4.62 6.65
N LYS A 7 -6.02 -5.51 5.68
CA LYS A 7 -5.88 -5.18 4.25
C LYS A 7 -6.90 -4.13 3.80
N ALA A 8 -8.16 -4.28 4.22
CA ALA A 8 -9.23 -3.33 3.90
C ALA A 8 -8.93 -1.93 4.44
N PHE A 9 -8.58 -1.82 5.73
CA PHE A 9 -8.18 -0.56 6.36
C PHE A 9 -7.02 0.11 5.59
N CYS A 10 -6.03 -0.67 5.16
CA CYS A 10 -4.88 -0.12 4.47
C CYS A 10 -5.17 0.32 3.03
N SER A 11 -6.09 -0.36 2.34
CA SER A 11 -6.59 0.11 1.06
C SER A 11 -7.28 1.46 1.21
N TRP A 12 -8.12 1.59 2.25
CA TRP A 12 -8.82 2.83 2.58
C TRP A 12 -7.85 3.97 2.90
N VAL A 13 -6.85 3.75 3.77
CA VAL A 13 -5.84 4.78 4.09
C VAL A 13 -5.10 5.25 2.84
N ARG A 14 -4.73 4.33 1.94
CA ARG A 14 -4.08 4.68 0.66
C ARG A 14 -4.99 5.55 -0.21
N ALA A 15 -6.24 5.15 -0.39
CA ALA A 15 -7.22 5.92 -1.17
C ALA A 15 -7.42 7.32 -0.56
N TYR A 16 -7.54 7.40 0.76
CA TYR A 16 -7.69 8.67 1.49
C TYR A 16 -6.50 9.61 1.25
N THR A 17 -5.27 9.09 1.21
CA THR A 17 -4.07 9.92 0.95
C THR A 17 -3.85 10.28 -0.52
N ALA A 18 -4.55 9.63 -1.46
CA ALA A 18 -4.32 9.79 -2.89
C ALA A 18 -4.94 11.07 -3.51
N HIS A 19 -5.69 11.85 -2.71
CA HIS A 19 -6.40 13.04 -3.17
C HIS A 19 -5.42 14.14 -3.61
N ARG A 20 -5.67 14.76 -4.77
CA ARG A 20 -4.86 15.84 -5.35
C ARG A 20 -5.61 17.18 -5.36
N GLY A 21 -4.86 18.27 -5.43
CA GLY A 21 -5.39 19.64 -5.56
C GLY A 21 -6.11 20.14 -4.31
N GLU A 22 -7.20 20.88 -4.52
CA GLU A 22 -8.02 21.55 -3.51
C GLU A 22 -8.55 20.60 -2.41
N LEU A 23 -8.90 19.36 -2.79
CA LEU A 23 -9.45 18.36 -1.86
C LEU A 23 -8.47 17.96 -0.76
N LYS A 24 -7.16 18.13 -0.96
CA LYS A 24 -6.15 17.80 0.07
C LYS A 24 -6.23 18.72 1.29
N ARG A 25 -6.71 19.96 1.12
CA ARG A 25 -6.93 20.90 2.23
C ARG A 25 -8.10 20.46 3.11
N ILE A 26 -9.12 19.86 2.50
CA ILE A 26 -10.31 19.34 3.19
C ILE A 26 -9.97 17.98 3.84
N PHE A 27 -9.34 17.07 3.09
CA PHE A 27 -8.97 15.73 3.54
C PHE A 27 -7.52 15.68 4.08
N MET A 28 -7.24 16.49 5.11
CA MET A 28 -5.93 16.47 5.78
C MET A 28 -5.78 15.22 6.66
N VAL A 29 -4.97 14.27 6.18
CA VAL A 29 -4.59 13.04 6.92
C VAL A 29 -4.04 13.33 8.33
N LYS A 30 -3.35 14.47 8.52
CA LYS A 30 -2.79 14.87 9.83
C LYS A 30 -3.87 15.22 10.87
N LYS A 31 -5.04 15.70 10.43
CA LYS A 31 -6.18 16.01 11.30
C LYS A 31 -7.09 14.79 11.55
N LEU A 32 -6.82 13.68 10.87
CA LEU A 32 -7.63 12.47 10.94
C LEU A 32 -7.05 11.49 11.98
N HIS A 33 -7.86 11.17 13.01
CA HIS A 33 -7.51 10.14 13.98
C HIS A 33 -7.74 8.73 13.42
N LEU A 34 -6.67 8.14 12.88
CA LEU A 34 -6.68 6.78 12.33
C LEU A 34 -7.16 5.71 13.32
N GLY A 35 -7.06 5.96 14.63
CA GLY A 35 -7.54 5.06 15.68
C GLY A 35 -9.06 4.86 15.66
N HIS A 36 -9.83 5.94 15.48
CA HIS A 36 -11.30 5.83 15.38
C HIS A 36 -11.71 5.06 14.14
N VAL A 37 -11.04 5.32 13.01
CA VAL A 37 -11.34 4.61 11.77
C VAL A 37 -11.01 3.12 11.89
N ALA A 38 -9.88 2.77 12.51
CA ALA A 38 -9.51 1.38 12.75
C ALA A 38 -10.58 0.62 13.57
N LYS A 39 -11.25 1.30 14.51
CA LYS A 39 -12.36 0.73 15.29
C LYS A 39 -13.56 0.34 14.40
N SER A 40 -13.89 1.14 13.38
CA SER A 40 -14.94 0.81 12.40
C SER A 40 -14.63 -0.44 11.57
N PHE A 41 -13.35 -0.77 11.39
CA PHE A 41 -12.90 -2.00 10.72
C PHE A 41 -12.71 -3.18 11.70
N ALA A 42 -13.23 -3.07 12.92
CA ALA A 42 -13.08 -4.06 14.00
C ALA A 42 -11.61 -4.43 14.30
N LEU A 43 -10.68 -3.48 14.11
CA LEU A 43 -9.27 -3.67 14.42
C LEU A 43 -9.02 -3.35 15.89
N LYS A 44 -8.58 -4.37 16.64
CA LYS A 44 -8.22 -4.26 18.07
C LYS A 44 -6.82 -3.67 18.31
N GLN A 45 -6.03 -3.51 17.25
CA GLN A 45 -4.63 -3.10 17.29
C GLN A 45 -4.45 -1.65 16.84
N GLN A 46 -3.60 -0.90 17.55
CA GLN A 46 -3.37 0.52 17.27
C GLN A 46 -2.75 0.71 15.87
N PRO A 47 -3.25 1.62 15.02
CA PRO A 47 -2.79 1.78 13.65
C PRO A 47 -1.33 2.25 13.51
N SER A 48 -0.70 2.77 14.58
CA SER A 48 0.73 3.05 14.64
C SER A 48 1.59 1.79 14.55
N LEU A 49 1.12 0.65 15.09
CA LEU A 49 1.76 -0.67 14.92
C LEU A 49 1.57 -1.19 13.49
N LEU A 50 0.44 -0.83 12.88
CA LEU A 50 0.12 -1.17 11.50
C LEU A 50 1.08 -0.45 10.54
N GLY A 51 1.25 0.87 10.62
CA GLY A 51 2.06 1.68 9.68
C GLY A 51 3.45 1.13 9.33
N LYS A 52 4.21 0.64 10.33
CA LYS A 52 5.56 0.09 10.15
C LYS A 52 5.58 -1.16 9.25
N SER A 53 4.57 -2.01 9.35
CA SER A 53 4.45 -3.23 8.55
C SER A 53 4.07 -2.97 7.08
N PHE A 54 3.38 -1.86 6.79
CA PHE A 54 2.93 -1.51 5.43
C PHE A 54 4.02 -0.94 4.54
N GLN A 55 4.99 -0.21 5.12
CA GLN A 55 6.11 0.36 4.37
C GLN A 55 7.02 -0.74 3.82
N GLY A 56 7.24 -1.81 4.61
CA GLY A 56 7.97 -3.01 4.17
C GLY A 56 7.31 -3.75 3.00
N GLN A 57 5.97 -3.89 3.03
CA GLN A 57 5.20 -4.53 1.94
C GLN A 57 5.28 -3.74 0.62
N SER A 58 5.22 -2.42 0.67
CA SER A 58 5.34 -1.57 -0.53
C SER A 58 6.74 -1.62 -1.17
N LYS A 59 7.80 -1.67 -0.35
CA LYS A 59 9.17 -1.88 -0.84
C LYS A 59 9.32 -3.26 -1.49
N LYS A 60 8.76 -4.31 -0.88
CA LYS A 60 8.83 -5.68 -1.44
C LYS A 60 8.09 -5.81 -2.78
N ARG A 61 6.91 -5.19 -2.94
CA ARG A 61 6.20 -5.17 -4.23
C ARG A 61 6.95 -4.41 -5.32
N LYS A 62 7.53 -3.24 -5.00
CA LYS A 62 8.37 -2.49 -5.97
C LYS A 62 9.62 -3.27 -6.38
N MET A 63 10.22 -4.02 -5.45
CA MET A 63 11.37 -4.88 -5.74
C MET A 63 10.99 -6.06 -6.64
N ASP A 64 9.87 -6.73 -6.35
CA ASP A 64 9.33 -7.85 -7.15
C ASP A 64 8.99 -7.40 -8.58
N GLU A 65 8.34 -6.25 -8.72
CA GLU A 65 7.99 -5.65 -10.02
C GLU A 65 9.25 -5.31 -10.84
N LYS A 66 10.27 -4.73 -10.19
CA LYS A 66 11.56 -4.43 -10.82
C LYS A 66 12.30 -5.70 -11.25
N GLN A 67 12.19 -6.78 -10.48
CA GLN A 67 12.83 -8.07 -10.78
C GLN A 67 12.11 -8.79 -11.93
N LYS A 68 10.78 -8.74 -11.98
CA LYS A 68 9.96 -9.29 -13.07
C LYS A 68 10.19 -8.57 -14.40
N GLY A 69 10.33 -7.24 -14.38
CA GLY A 69 10.71 -6.44 -15.55
C GLY A 69 12.11 -6.78 -16.09
N ARG A 70 13.06 -7.08 -15.19
CA ARG A 70 14.44 -7.46 -15.55
C ARG A 70 14.52 -8.85 -16.20
N SER A 71 13.74 -9.82 -15.71
CA SER A 71 13.67 -11.16 -16.29
C SER A 71 12.99 -11.18 -17.67
N LYS A 72 11.97 -10.34 -17.88
CA LYS A 72 11.29 -10.23 -19.18
C LYS A 72 12.22 -9.65 -20.27
N LYS A 73 13.09 -8.72 -19.90
CA LYS A 73 14.10 -8.14 -20.82
C LYS A 73 15.19 -9.15 -21.26
N ARG A 74 15.53 -10.12 -20.41
CA ARG A 74 16.52 -11.17 -20.73
C ARG A 74 16.01 -12.22 -21.73
N ASN A 75 14.70 -12.46 -21.79
CA ASN A 75 14.12 -13.53 -22.59
C ASN A 75 13.71 -13.11 -24.02
N VAL A 76 13.82 -11.81 -24.35
CA VAL A 76 13.52 -11.27 -25.69
C VAL A 76 14.77 -11.33 -26.59
N GLY A 77 15.98 -11.33 -26.02
CA GLY A 77 17.23 -11.34 -26.79
C GLY A 77 17.70 -12.72 -27.30
N THR A 78 17.04 -13.82 -26.92
CA THR A 78 17.47 -15.19 -27.23
C THR A 78 16.63 -15.89 -28.31
N LYS A 79 15.71 -15.19 -28.97
CA LYS A 79 14.77 -15.79 -29.95
C LYS A 79 15.12 -15.57 -31.43
N THR A 80 16.31 -15.09 -31.77
CA THR A 80 16.70 -14.86 -33.17
C THR A 80 18.09 -15.43 -33.46
N LEU A 81 18.19 -16.74 -33.57
CA LEU A 81 19.31 -17.45 -34.21
C LEU A 81 18.82 -18.85 -34.60
N VAL A 82 18.12 -18.97 -35.73
CA VAL A 82 18.12 -20.14 -36.62
C VAL A 82 17.86 -19.62 -38.02
#